data_AF-A0A2M8E179-F1
#
_entry.id   AF-A0A2M8E179-F1
#
_cell.length_a   1.000
_cell.length_b   1.000
_cell.length_c   1.000
_cell.angle_alpha   90.00
_cell.angle_beta   90.00
_cell.angle_gamma   90.00
#
_symmetry.space_group_name_H-M   'P 1'
#
loop_
_entity.id
_entity.type
_entity.pdbx_description
1 polymer ?
#
loop_
_entity_poly.entity_id
_entity_poly.type
_entity_poly.pdbx_seq_one_letter_code
_entity_poly.pdbx_strand_id
1 'polypeptide(L)' 'MVPHLITALTGPINELEQRVLDTMPAIERWFRLEWMEHTPPFYSSVDIRNAGFKLS' A
#
# COMPACT_ATOMS: atom_id res chain seq x y z
N MET A 1 6.40 22.08 -7.36
CA MET A 1 5.00 21.70 -7.65
C MET A 1 4.90 20.18 -7.54
N VAL A 2 3.88 19.64 -6.87
CA VAL A 2 3.67 18.19 -6.71
C VAL A 2 2.28 17.79 -7.22
N PRO A 3 2.05 16.51 -7.59
CA PRO A 3 0.73 16.05 -8.01
C PRO A 3 -0.27 16.07 -6.85
N HIS A 4 -1.50 16.48 -7.13
CA HIS A 4 -2.64 16.41 -6.21
C HIS A 4 -3.79 15.67 -6.86
N LEU A 5 -4.54 14.91 -6.07
CA LEU A 5 -5.77 14.29 -6.53
C LEU A 5 -6.81 15.38 -6.82
N ILE A 6 -7.38 15.35 -8.02
CA ILE A 6 -8.45 16.27 -8.45
C ILE A 6 -9.85 15.65 -8.29
N THR A 7 -9.97 14.62 -7.46
CA THR A 7 -11.23 13.94 -7.14
C THR A 7 -11.73 14.36 -5.75
N ALA A 8 -13.05 14.51 -5.62
CA ALA A 8 -13.70 14.73 -4.32
C ALA A 8 -13.89 13.44 -3.51
N LEU A 9 -13.65 12.28 -4.13
CA LEU A 9 -13.94 10.98 -3.54
C LEU A 9 -12.68 10.39 -2.89
N THR A 10 -12.56 10.56 -1.57
CA THR A 10 -11.43 10.07 -0.75
C THR A 10 -11.85 8.99 0.28
N GLY A 11 -13.11 8.56 0.28
CA GLY A 11 -13.63 7.63 1.31
C GLY A 11 -12.87 6.29 1.36
N PRO A 12 -12.89 5.47 0.29
CA PRO A 12 -12.29 4.13 0.35
C PRO A 12 -10.76 4.12 0.52
N ILE A 13 -10.06 5.19 0.09
CA ILE A 13 -8.61 5.29 0.33
C ILE A 13 -8.30 5.58 1.81
N ASN A 14 -9.10 6.41 2.49
CA ASN A 14 -8.91 6.69 3.90
C ASN A 14 -9.10 5.44 4.77
N GLU A 15 -10.08 4.59 4.46
CA GLU A 15 -10.29 3.32 5.18
C GLU A 15 -9.11 2.36 5.00
N LEU A 16 -8.56 2.28 3.78
CA LEU A 16 -7.36 1.48 3.51
C LEU A 16 -6.17 2.00 4.31
N GLU A 17 -5.92 3.31 4.29
CA GLU A 17 -4.82 3.95 5.03
C GLU A 17 -4.94 3.70 6.53
N GLN A 18 -6.13 3.91 7.10
CA GLN A 18 -6.41 3.64 8.51
C GLN A 18 -6.14 2.18 8.87
N ARG A 19 -6.64 1.23 8.07
CA ARG A 19 -6.43 -0.20 8.33
C ARG A 19 -4.95 -0.57 8.26
N VAL A 20 -4.19 0.00 7.33
CA VAL A 20 -2.73 -0.23 7.25
C VAL A 20 -2.03 0.28 8.50
N LEU A 21 -2.38 1.48 8.98
CA LEU A 21 -1.81 2.05 10.21
C LEU A 21 -2.16 1.21 11.45
N ASP A 22 -3.43 0.84 11.61
CA ASP A 22 -3.92 0.07 12.76
C ASP A 22 -3.33 -1.35 12.82
N THR A 23 -2.94 -1.91 11.67
CA THR A 23 -2.42 -3.29 11.56
C THR A 23 -0.93 -3.37 11.23
N MET A 24 -0.20 -2.25 11.31
CA MET A 24 1.19 -2.14 10.90
C MET A 24 2.12 -3.24 11.47
N PRO A 25 2.12 -3.56 12.78
CA PRO A 25 2.99 -4.61 13.31
C PRO A 25 2.70 -6.00 12.73
N ALA A 26 1.43 -6.27 12.42
CA ALA A 26 1.01 -7.54 11.81
C ALA A 26 1.46 -7.64 10.35
N ILE A 27 1.34 -6.55 9.59
CA ILE A 27 1.80 -6.45 8.19
C ILE A 27 3.32 -6.68 8.12
N GLU A 28 4.10 -5.99 8.96
CA GLU A 28 5.55 -6.13 8.99
C GLU A 28 6.00 -7.55 9.38
N ARG A 29 5.34 -8.14 10.39
CA ARG A 29 5.60 -9.53 10.76
C ARG A 29 5.30 -10.49 9.62
N TRP A 30 4.19 -10.29 8.93
CA TRP A 30 3.81 -11.13 7.79
C TRP A 30 4.86 -11.06 6.68
N PHE A 31 5.27 -9.85 6.26
CA PHE A 31 6.34 -9.70 5.26
C PHE A 31 7.64 -10.40 5.66
N ARG A 32 8.04 -10.31 6.92
CA ARG A 32 9.26 -10.98 7.41
C ARG A 32 9.18 -12.49 7.24
N LEU A 33 8.02 -13.09 7.56
CA LEU A 33 7.81 -14.53 7.40
C LEU A 33 7.79 -14.93 5.92
N GLU A 34 7.12 -14.16 5.07
CA GLU A 34 7.11 -14.41 3.62
C GLU A 34 8.51 -14.36 3.00
N TRP A 35 9.37 -13.44 3.45
CA TRP A 35 10.75 -13.35 2.96
C TRP A 35 11.70 -14.42 3.52
N MET A 36 11.30 -15.14 4.57
CA MET A 36 12.03 -16.33 5.01
C MET A 36 11.74 -17.53 4.09
N GLU A 37 10.50 -17.65 3.62
CA GLU A 37 10.07 -18.76 2.74
C GLU A 37 10.33 -18.47 1.26
N HIS A 38 10.30 -17.19 0.84
CA HIS A 38 10.44 -16.76 -0.54
C HIS A 38 11.61 -15.80 -0.69
N THR A 39 12.60 -16.17 -1.51
CA THR A 39 13.72 -15.28 -1.84
C THR A 39 13.21 -14.12 -2.70
N PRO A 40 13.38 -12.85 -2.28
CA PRO A 40 12.97 -11.71 -3.09
C PRO A 40 13.85 -11.57 -4.34
N PRO A 41 13.36 -10.93 -5.42
CA PRO A 41 14.18 -10.59 -6.57
C PRO A 41 15.31 -9.61 -6.17
N PHE A 42 16.41 -9.61 -6.92
CA PHE A 42 17.54 -8.70 -6.68
C PHE A 42 17.13 -7.21 -6.81
N TYR A 43 16.25 -6.88 -7.76
CA TYR A 43 15.54 -5.60 -7.84
C TYR A 43 14.19 -5.79 -8.54
N SER A 44 13.22 -4.92 -8.25
CA SER A 44 11.92 -4.85 -8.94
C SER A 44 11.34 -3.44 -8.88
N SER A 45 10.36 -3.18 -9.76
CA SER A 45 9.55 -1.96 -9.74
C SER A 45 8.07 -2.34 -9.78
N VAL A 46 7.23 -1.56 -9.10
CA VAL A 46 5.77 -1.71 -9.10
C VAL A 46 5.16 -0.35 -9.40
N ASP A 47 4.40 -0.26 -10.49
CA ASP A 47 3.63 0.94 -10.82
C ASP A 47 2.32 0.95 -10.02
N ILE A 48 1.98 2.09 -9.43
CA ILE A 48 0.77 2.25 -8.60
C ILE A 48 -0.13 3.32 -9.21
N ARG A 49 -1.44 3.07 -9.18
CA ARG A 49 -2.51 4.01 -9.57
C ARG A 49 -3.41 4.29 -8.38
N ASN A 50 -3.53 5.56 -8.01
CA ASN A 50 -4.46 6.02 -6.99
C ASN A 50 -5.67 6.70 -7.65
N ALA A 51 -6.84 6.05 -7.57
CA ALA A 51 -8.10 6.56 -8.10
C ALA A 51 -9.03 7.18 -7.03
N GLY A 52 -8.58 7.32 -5.77
CA GLY A 52 -9.37 7.82 -4.64
C GLY A 52 -10.37 6.81 -4.04
N PHE A 53 -10.88 5.87 -4.85
CA PHE A 53 -11.67 4.71 -4.38
C PHE A 53 -10.92 3.38 -4.43
N LYS A 54 -9.74 3.35 -5.06
CA LYS A 54 -8.90 2.16 -5.21
C LYS A 54 -7.44 2.58 -5.35
N LEU A 55 -6.57 1.83 -4.68
CA LEU A 55 -5.14 1.81 -4.90
C LEU A 55 -4.79 0.47 -5.56
N SER A 56 -4.17 0.50 -6.74
CA SER A 56 -3.85 -0.70 -7.52
C SER A 56 -2.54 -0.60 -8.24
#